data_AF-A0A0E3LJ51-F1
#
_entry.id   AF-A0A0E3LJ51-F1
#
_cell.length_a   1.000
_cell.length_b   1.000
_cell.length_c   1.000
_cell.angle_alpha   90.00
_cell.angle_beta   90.00
_cell.angle_gamma   90.00
#
_symmetry.space_group_name_H-M   'P 1'
#
loop_
_entity.id
_entity.type
_entity.pdbx_description
1 polymer ?
#
loop_
_entity_poly.entity_id
_entity_poly.type
_entity_poly.pdbx_seq_one_letter_code
_entity_poly.pdbx_strand_id
1 'polypeptide(L)'
;MSKKTVFPKVMCTQHPDSASKYIATQEEPGEAIEAAQIFGCDEYMPDYEGKATPYHQNVQIVSKFIEETDLTPGKDIFITPRAPSAVQENRFRQLMVMMSIAEANYNALEYSDVQAISEFVHPMTDSVREIIGAQQHMVDVSELAKKEFGFSMEVPRIIPLIEDAPALLNAKELAENTILSWKEHFGTVPEKFRVFLGKSDSALSFGHIASTLSCKYAINGICELNSEIDTQTGIIFGAGTLPFRGHLDLKNAENFFREYRGVGTITLQSALRYSHKKGDAESLVKLAKARLPETPELFAVEEKEEIINLIGIFGASYSRILRQLAPVINRIADLLPQQRDRLMHKGTGGYSRSAPDISGMVKLCRTDIGKELEASMPAEDLQLPRAIKFTGALYSIGLPPEFIGTGRALEEAREKLGEAACENLLTKYFPSLAGDLKFASGYLDLNVASRFLSRECLKEVRKDIDILHEVFDLEISPEPSYRILVEMMQPDLLQAGSKGNCMDEEVSQLVCSTLTKMGKIRKALG
;
A
#
# COMPACT_ATOMS: atom_id res chain seq x y z
N MET A 1 -18.00 8.35 -31.04
CA MET A 1 -17.62 7.24 -30.12
C MET A 1 -16.25 7.58 -29.57
N SER A 2 -16.18 8.13 -28.35
CA SER A 2 -14.90 8.34 -27.67
C SER A 2 -14.21 6.98 -27.53
N LYS A 3 -12.96 6.85 -28.00
CA LYS A 3 -12.15 5.65 -27.73
C LYS A 3 -12.10 5.52 -26.21
N LYS A 4 -12.72 4.49 -25.62
CA LYS A 4 -12.52 4.17 -24.21
C LYS A 4 -11.01 3.99 -24.02
N THR A 5 -10.38 4.86 -23.23
CA THR A 5 -8.98 4.68 -22.88
C THR A 5 -8.83 3.38 -22.11
N VAL A 6 -7.82 2.60 -22.48
CA VAL A 6 -7.45 1.40 -21.77
C VAL A 6 -6.22 1.74 -20.92
N PHE A 7 -6.40 1.81 -19.60
CA PHE A 7 -5.29 1.83 -18.64
C PHE A 7 -4.71 0.42 -18.48
N PRO A 8 -3.40 0.27 -18.21
CA PRO A 8 -2.78 -1.01 -17.87
C PRO A 8 -3.49 -1.66 -16.67
N LYS A 9 -3.58 -2.99 -16.65
CA LYS A 9 -4.37 -3.72 -15.64
C LYS A 9 -3.53 -4.19 -14.47
N VAL A 10 -2.28 -4.56 -14.73
CA VAL A 10 -1.40 -5.09 -13.69
C VAL A 10 -0.05 -4.41 -13.73
N MET A 11 0.27 -3.73 -12.63
CA MET A 11 1.54 -3.05 -12.37
C MET A 11 2.41 -3.93 -11.47
N CYS A 12 3.51 -4.45 -12.01
CA CYS A 12 4.53 -5.11 -11.21
C CYS A 12 5.34 -4.08 -10.42
N THR A 13 5.68 -4.40 -9.17
CA THR A 13 6.32 -3.46 -8.24
C THR A 13 7.49 -4.06 -7.47
N GLN A 14 8.40 -3.20 -7.00
CA GLN A 14 9.60 -3.58 -6.25
C GLN A 14 9.39 -3.65 -4.72
N HIS A 15 8.16 -3.89 -4.25
CA HIS A 15 7.89 -4.01 -2.81
C HIS A 15 8.75 -5.12 -2.16
N PRO A 16 9.32 -4.90 -0.95
CA PRO A 16 10.18 -5.88 -0.27
C PRO A 16 9.40 -6.91 0.57
N ASP A 17 8.23 -7.36 0.09
CA ASP A 17 7.29 -8.21 0.84
C ASP A 17 7.52 -9.72 0.67
N SER A 18 8.43 -10.14 -0.20
CA SER A 18 8.77 -11.55 -0.44
C SER A 18 9.42 -12.21 0.77
N ALA A 19 8.97 -13.39 1.20
CA ALA A 19 9.65 -14.19 2.21
C ALA A 19 10.73 -15.12 1.65
N SER A 20 10.87 -15.19 0.33
CA SER A 20 11.60 -16.29 -0.33
C SER A 20 12.77 -15.86 -1.20
N LYS A 21 12.79 -14.61 -1.66
CA LYS A 21 13.79 -14.12 -2.61
C LYS A 21 14.17 -12.68 -2.30
N TYR A 22 15.47 -12.48 -2.10
CA TYR A 22 16.13 -11.18 -2.11
C TYR A 22 16.41 -10.79 -3.56
N ILE A 23 16.21 -9.53 -3.91
CA ILE A 23 16.54 -9.02 -5.25
C ILE A 23 17.40 -7.78 -5.09
N ALA A 24 18.61 -7.86 -5.65
CA ALA A 24 19.54 -6.75 -5.68
C ALA A 24 19.13 -5.74 -6.76
N THR A 25 19.50 -4.48 -6.58
CA THR A 25 19.17 -3.40 -7.51
C THR A 25 19.74 -3.62 -8.92
N GLN A 26 20.86 -4.35 -9.02
CA GLN A 26 21.49 -4.74 -10.29
C GLN A 26 20.68 -5.79 -11.05
N GLU A 27 19.85 -6.58 -10.38
CA GLU A 27 19.02 -7.64 -10.98
C GLU A 27 17.65 -7.10 -11.44
N GLU A 28 17.23 -5.95 -10.91
CA GLU A 28 15.92 -5.35 -11.16
C GLU A 28 15.62 -4.97 -12.61
N PRO A 29 16.59 -4.56 -13.45
CA PRO A 29 16.34 -4.40 -14.88
C PRO A 29 15.96 -5.72 -15.56
N GLY A 30 16.54 -6.85 -15.14
CA GLY A 30 16.15 -8.18 -15.62
C GLY A 30 14.77 -8.60 -15.08
N GLU A 31 14.50 -8.28 -13.81
CA GLU A 31 13.17 -8.49 -13.21
C GLU A 31 12.05 -7.76 -13.96
N ALA A 32 12.32 -6.59 -14.52
CA ALA A 32 11.34 -5.88 -15.35
C ALA A 32 10.94 -6.68 -16.60
N ILE A 33 11.91 -7.34 -17.24
CA ILE A 33 11.65 -8.23 -18.38
C ILE A 33 10.84 -9.46 -17.93
N GLU A 34 11.20 -10.06 -16.79
CA GLU A 34 10.43 -11.17 -16.20
C GLU A 34 8.96 -10.75 -15.89
N ALA A 35 8.75 -9.53 -15.40
CA ALA A 35 7.42 -8.97 -15.15
C ALA A 35 6.53 -9.02 -16.38
N ALA A 36 7.05 -8.61 -17.54
CA ALA A 36 6.28 -8.60 -18.78
C ALA A 36 6.18 -9.99 -19.43
N GLN A 37 7.30 -10.70 -19.61
CA GLN A 37 7.34 -11.93 -20.40
C GLN A 37 6.91 -13.19 -19.64
N ILE A 38 7.21 -13.28 -18.34
CA ILE A 38 6.87 -14.45 -17.51
C ILE A 38 5.52 -14.24 -16.86
N PHE A 39 5.37 -13.13 -16.14
CA PHE A 39 4.14 -12.88 -15.36
C PHE A 39 3.01 -12.28 -16.22
N GLY A 40 3.34 -11.67 -17.36
CA GLY A 40 2.35 -11.07 -18.24
C GLY A 40 1.85 -9.71 -17.75
N CYS A 41 2.59 -8.99 -16.92
CA CYS A 41 2.20 -7.66 -16.45
C CYS A 41 2.17 -6.63 -17.59
N ASP A 42 1.31 -5.62 -17.47
CA ASP A 42 1.19 -4.52 -18.45
C ASP A 42 2.07 -3.33 -18.09
N GLU A 43 2.51 -3.25 -16.82
CA GLU A 43 3.20 -2.09 -16.29
C GLU A 43 4.25 -2.53 -15.26
N TYR A 44 5.37 -1.81 -15.17
CA TYR A 44 6.43 -2.00 -14.17
C TYR A 44 6.75 -0.68 -13.48
N MET A 45 6.84 -0.70 -12.15
CA MET A 45 7.13 0.46 -11.32
C MET A 45 8.48 0.32 -10.62
N PRO A 46 9.54 0.96 -11.15
CA PRO A 46 10.80 1.19 -10.44
C PRO A 46 10.58 2.08 -9.21
N ASP A 47 11.07 1.67 -8.04
CA ASP A 47 10.94 2.42 -6.78
C ASP A 47 12.20 3.24 -6.50
N TYR A 48 12.11 4.57 -6.60
CA TYR A 48 13.16 5.51 -6.20
C TYR A 48 12.88 6.21 -4.87
N GLU A 49 11.72 5.98 -4.25
CA GLU A 49 11.35 6.55 -2.95
C GLU A 49 12.07 5.76 -1.84
N GLY A 50 11.74 4.47 -1.71
CA GLY A 50 12.13 3.67 -0.56
C GLY A 50 13.48 2.94 -0.71
N LYS A 51 14.20 3.17 -1.80
CA LYS A 51 15.35 2.37 -2.23
C LYS A 51 16.47 3.24 -2.78
N ALA A 52 17.71 2.77 -2.66
CA ALA A 52 18.90 3.46 -3.17
C ALA A 52 19.07 3.23 -4.68
N THR A 53 18.00 3.46 -5.44
CA THR A 53 17.95 3.12 -6.86
C THR A 53 18.89 4.02 -7.67
N PRO A 54 19.83 3.45 -8.46
CA PRO A 54 20.71 4.19 -9.33
C PRO A 54 19.94 5.02 -10.35
N TYR A 55 20.50 6.19 -10.66
CA TYR A 55 20.01 7.07 -11.72
C TYR A 55 19.64 6.32 -13.00
N HIS A 56 20.54 5.47 -13.49
CA HIS A 56 20.39 4.77 -14.77
C HIS A 56 19.34 3.65 -14.79
N GLN A 57 18.65 3.31 -13.68
CA GLN A 57 17.76 2.14 -13.69
C GLN A 57 16.61 2.28 -14.71
N ASN A 58 15.96 3.44 -14.85
CA ASN A 58 14.93 3.63 -15.88
C ASN A 58 15.50 3.41 -17.28
N VAL A 59 16.69 3.98 -17.55
CA VAL A 59 17.39 3.84 -18.83
C VAL A 59 17.72 2.38 -19.12
N GLN A 60 18.24 1.65 -18.12
CA GLN A 60 18.56 0.22 -18.24
C GLN A 60 17.33 -0.63 -18.52
N ILE A 61 16.20 -0.35 -17.84
CA ILE A 61 14.95 -1.07 -18.07
C ILE A 61 14.45 -0.83 -19.50
N VAL A 62 14.38 0.43 -19.93
CA VAL A 62 13.92 0.79 -21.27
C VAL A 62 14.84 0.19 -22.35
N SER A 63 16.16 0.30 -22.20
CA SER A 63 17.12 -0.25 -23.16
C SER A 63 17.01 -1.77 -23.24
N LYS A 64 16.86 -2.47 -22.11
CA LYS A 64 16.64 -3.93 -22.12
C LYS A 64 15.37 -4.34 -22.85
N PHE A 65 14.26 -3.61 -22.71
CA PHE A 65 13.06 -3.93 -23.47
C PHE A 65 13.28 -3.76 -24.98
N ILE A 66 13.97 -2.69 -25.39
CA ILE A 66 14.31 -2.41 -26.79
C ILE A 66 15.26 -3.46 -27.37
N GLU A 67 16.26 -3.90 -26.60
CA GLU A 67 17.34 -4.77 -27.07
C GLU A 67 17.01 -6.27 -26.97
N GLU A 68 16.25 -6.67 -25.94
CA GLU A 68 16.08 -8.09 -25.57
C GLU A 68 14.65 -8.62 -25.81
N THR A 69 13.70 -7.77 -26.23
CA THR A 69 12.30 -8.17 -26.38
C THR A 69 11.63 -7.55 -27.62
N ASP A 70 10.49 -8.12 -28.03
CA ASP A 70 9.61 -7.54 -29.05
C ASP A 70 8.57 -6.55 -28.47
N LEU A 71 8.66 -6.22 -27.18
CA LEU A 71 7.70 -5.34 -26.50
C LEU A 71 8.20 -3.90 -26.54
N THR A 72 7.37 -3.00 -27.08
CA THR A 72 7.70 -1.57 -27.18
C THR A 72 7.32 -0.85 -25.88
N PRO A 73 8.27 -0.27 -25.11
CA PRO A 73 7.95 0.56 -23.95
C PRO A 73 7.06 1.75 -24.32
N GLY A 74 6.07 2.05 -23.49
CA GLY A 74 5.08 3.10 -23.72
C GLY A 74 3.89 2.67 -24.60
N LYS A 75 3.94 1.47 -25.20
CA LYS A 75 2.86 0.91 -26.01
C LYS A 75 2.42 -0.48 -25.56
N ASP A 76 3.36 -1.44 -25.51
CA ASP A 76 3.08 -2.83 -25.15
C ASP A 76 3.33 -3.10 -23.65
N ILE A 77 4.25 -2.34 -23.05
CA ILE A 77 4.61 -2.35 -21.63
C ILE A 77 4.80 -0.92 -21.13
N PHE A 78 4.24 -0.57 -19.98
CA PHE A 78 4.37 0.76 -19.39
C PHE A 78 5.41 0.77 -18.28
N ILE A 79 6.30 1.76 -18.27
CA ILE A 79 7.27 1.96 -17.20
C ILE A 79 6.85 3.23 -16.45
N THR A 80 6.54 3.08 -15.16
CA THR A 80 5.94 4.16 -14.36
C THR A 80 6.73 4.32 -13.06
N PRO A 81 7.81 5.11 -13.04
CA PRO A 81 8.67 5.22 -11.86
C PRO A 81 7.96 5.86 -10.67
N ARG A 82 8.22 5.38 -9.45
CA ARG A 82 7.84 6.05 -8.19
C ARG A 82 8.98 6.97 -7.76
N ALA A 83 8.78 8.28 -7.92
CA ALA A 83 9.73 9.30 -7.49
C ALA A 83 9.63 9.54 -5.98
N PRO A 84 10.65 10.12 -5.32
CA PRO A 84 10.53 10.62 -3.95
C PRO A 84 9.69 11.91 -3.88
N SER A 85 9.16 12.22 -2.70
CA SER A 85 8.49 13.51 -2.47
C SER A 85 9.52 14.63 -2.30
N ALA A 86 9.35 15.74 -3.03
CA ALA A 86 10.24 16.91 -2.88
C ALA A 86 10.02 17.66 -1.57
N VAL A 87 8.85 17.52 -0.95
CA VAL A 87 8.49 18.19 0.31
C VAL A 87 8.89 17.32 1.50
N GLN A 88 8.55 16.04 1.47
CA GLN A 88 8.78 15.12 2.59
C GLN A 88 10.21 14.54 2.61
N GLU A 89 10.89 14.49 1.46
CA GLU A 89 12.26 13.98 1.37
C GLU A 89 13.23 15.03 0.82
N ASN A 90 13.51 15.00 -0.49
CA ASN A 90 14.56 15.81 -1.08
C ASN A 90 14.26 16.11 -2.55
N ARG A 91 14.10 17.41 -2.85
CA ARG A 91 13.90 17.92 -4.21
C ARG A 91 14.98 17.48 -5.20
N PHE A 92 16.25 17.42 -4.80
CA PHE A 92 17.33 16.95 -5.68
C PHE A 92 17.16 15.49 -6.08
N ARG A 93 16.68 14.62 -5.16
CA ARG A 93 16.39 13.23 -5.51
C ARG A 93 15.19 13.13 -6.45
N GLN A 94 14.16 13.96 -6.29
CA GLN A 94 13.03 13.99 -7.22
C GLN A 94 13.47 14.41 -8.63
N LEU A 95 14.23 15.51 -8.74
CA LEU A 95 14.76 15.99 -10.03
C LEU A 95 15.69 14.97 -10.68
N MET A 96 16.50 14.23 -9.90
CA MET A 96 17.34 13.14 -10.40
C MET A 96 16.50 12.05 -11.10
N VAL A 97 15.37 11.67 -10.53
CA VAL A 97 14.44 10.71 -11.16
C VAL A 97 13.83 11.28 -12.43
N MET A 98 13.40 12.55 -12.42
CA MET A 98 12.84 13.22 -13.59
C MET A 98 13.86 13.33 -14.74
N MET A 99 15.13 13.61 -14.43
CA MET A 99 16.22 13.60 -15.42
C MET A 99 16.48 12.20 -15.98
N SER A 100 16.37 11.16 -15.14
CA SER A 100 16.49 9.75 -15.57
C SER A 100 15.34 9.36 -16.50
N ILE A 101 14.12 9.84 -16.23
CA ILE A 101 12.96 9.68 -17.12
C ILE A 101 13.21 10.36 -18.47
N ALA A 102 13.72 11.60 -18.46
CA ALA A 102 14.03 12.33 -19.68
C ALA A 102 15.07 11.59 -20.55
N GLU A 103 16.15 11.10 -19.95
CA GLU A 103 17.17 10.31 -20.66
C GLU A 103 16.60 8.99 -21.20
N ALA A 104 15.78 8.28 -20.43
CA ALA A 104 15.14 7.05 -20.90
C ALA A 104 14.21 7.31 -22.10
N ASN A 105 13.50 8.45 -22.10
CA ASN A 105 12.65 8.87 -23.22
C ASN A 105 13.47 9.32 -24.42
N TYR A 106 14.59 10.02 -24.23
CA TYR A 106 15.52 10.35 -25.30
C TYR A 106 15.98 9.07 -26.03
N ASN A 107 16.48 8.08 -25.28
CA ASN A 107 16.91 6.81 -25.85
C ASN A 107 15.77 6.10 -26.59
N ALA A 108 14.58 6.00 -25.98
CA ALA A 108 13.43 5.35 -26.62
C ALA A 108 13.05 6.00 -27.96
N LEU A 109 13.14 7.33 -28.05
CA LEU A 109 12.82 8.11 -29.24
C LEU A 109 13.90 8.03 -30.34
N GLU A 110 15.14 7.66 -30.00
CA GLU A 110 16.17 7.33 -31.00
C GLU A 110 15.89 5.99 -31.72
N TYR A 111 15.18 5.07 -31.06
CA TYR A 111 14.86 3.74 -31.62
C TYR A 111 13.45 3.63 -32.21
N SER A 112 12.48 4.40 -31.71
CA SER A 112 11.08 4.33 -32.14
C SER A 112 10.37 5.67 -32.01
N ASP A 113 9.23 5.85 -32.70
CA ASP A 113 8.38 7.06 -32.52
C ASP A 113 7.56 7.03 -31.21
N VAL A 114 7.86 6.12 -30.28
CA VAL A 114 7.11 5.91 -29.03
C VAL A 114 7.97 6.31 -27.85
N GLN A 115 7.47 7.25 -27.05
CA GLN A 115 8.05 7.62 -25.76
C GLN A 115 7.83 6.49 -24.74
N ALA A 116 8.88 6.07 -24.04
CA ALA A 116 8.82 4.93 -23.11
C ALA A 116 8.05 5.22 -21.81
N ILE A 117 8.24 6.40 -21.21
CA ILE A 117 7.69 6.79 -19.91
C ILE A 117 6.81 8.01 -20.10
N SER A 118 5.50 7.84 -19.92
CA SER A 118 4.50 8.91 -20.02
C SER A 118 3.92 9.33 -18.67
N GLU A 119 4.18 8.58 -17.61
CA GLU A 119 3.61 8.80 -16.28
C GLU A 119 4.63 8.45 -15.18
N PHE A 120 4.53 9.11 -14.01
CA PHE A 120 5.33 8.77 -12.83
C PHE A 120 4.55 9.02 -11.54
N VAL A 121 4.81 8.23 -10.50
CA VAL A 121 4.09 8.29 -9.22
C VAL A 121 4.74 9.29 -8.27
N HIS A 122 3.91 10.13 -7.65
CA HIS A 122 4.29 11.04 -6.57
C HIS A 122 3.72 10.54 -5.23
N PRO A 123 4.58 10.09 -4.29
CA PRO A 123 4.16 9.47 -3.03
C PRO A 123 3.75 10.50 -1.99
N MET A 124 3.05 10.05 -0.94
CA MET A 124 2.69 10.89 0.22
C MET A 124 2.00 12.19 -0.19
N THR A 125 1.10 12.12 -1.17
CA THR A 125 0.45 13.31 -1.72
C THR A 125 -0.60 13.83 -0.73
N ASP A 126 -0.42 15.07 -0.27
CA ASP A 126 -1.33 15.71 0.70
C ASP A 126 -2.21 16.84 0.11
N SER A 127 -1.79 17.44 -1.01
CA SER A 127 -2.41 18.65 -1.50
C SER A 127 -2.22 18.86 -3.00
N VAL A 128 -3.16 19.58 -3.60
CA VAL A 128 -3.13 19.99 -5.02
C VAL A 128 -1.84 20.74 -5.36
N ARG A 129 -1.36 21.57 -4.43
CA ARG A 129 -0.14 22.37 -4.62
C ARG A 129 1.10 21.49 -4.83
N GLU A 130 1.23 20.40 -4.08
CA GLU A 130 2.35 19.48 -4.24
C GLU A 130 2.31 18.78 -5.60
N ILE A 131 1.12 18.35 -6.04
CA ILE A 131 0.91 17.68 -7.33
C ILE A 131 1.28 18.62 -8.48
N ILE A 132 0.73 19.85 -8.48
CA ILE A 132 1.02 20.85 -9.52
C ILE A 132 2.48 21.28 -9.50
N GLY A 133 3.08 21.44 -8.31
CA GLY A 133 4.50 21.77 -8.18
C GLY A 133 5.42 20.70 -8.75
N ALA A 134 5.14 19.42 -8.47
CA ALA A 134 5.90 18.31 -9.03
C ALA A 134 5.66 18.14 -10.55
N GLN A 135 4.45 18.41 -11.05
CA GLN A 135 4.21 18.48 -12.50
C GLN A 135 5.01 19.60 -13.16
N GLN A 136 5.08 20.79 -12.53
CA GLN A 136 5.89 21.91 -13.02
C GLN A 136 7.38 21.55 -13.07
N HIS A 137 7.92 20.88 -12.05
CA HIS A 137 9.31 20.41 -12.11
C HIS A 137 9.58 19.49 -13.30
N MET A 138 8.61 18.63 -13.68
CA MET A 138 8.75 17.78 -14.86
C MET A 138 8.70 18.59 -16.17
N VAL A 139 7.89 19.65 -16.23
CA VAL A 139 7.90 20.62 -17.35
C VAL A 139 9.28 21.26 -17.47
N ASP A 140 9.83 21.78 -16.37
CA ASP A 140 11.15 22.43 -16.35
C ASP A 140 12.26 21.47 -16.81
N VAL A 141 12.21 20.20 -16.38
CA VAL A 141 13.15 19.15 -16.83
C VAL A 141 12.98 18.85 -18.32
N SER A 142 11.75 18.85 -18.84
CA SER A 142 11.51 18.67 -20.27
C SER A 142 12.07 19.83 -21.10
N GLU A 143 11.97 21.07 -20.61
CA GLU A 143 12.56 22.24 -21.27
C GLU A 143 14.09 22.19 -21.24
N LEU A 144 14.68 21.80 -20.11
CA LEU A 144 16.12 21.57 -19.98
C LEU A 144 16.59 20.50 -20.98
N ALA A 145 15.88 19.39 -21.07
CA ALA A 145 16.19 18.29 -21.98
C ALA A 145 16.20 18.77 -23.45
N LYS A 146 15.19 19.56 -23.83
CA LYS A 146 15.12 20.19 -25.16
C LYS A 146 16.27 21.16 -25.42
N LYS A 147 16.65 21.96 -24.43
CA LYS A 147 17.74 22.94 -24.55
C LYS A 147 19.10 22.27 -24.72
N GLU A 148 19.41 21.26 -23.92
CA GLU A 148 20.74 20.64 -23.87
C GLU A 148 20.94 19.53 -24.90
N PHE A 149 19.87 18.78 -25.24
CA PHE A 149 19.95 17.60 -26.12
C PHE A 149 19.17 17.77 -27.43
N GLY A 150 18.41 18.85 -27.61
CA GLY A 150 17.70 19.13 -28.85
C GLY A 150 16.48 18.23 -29.14
N PHE A 151 16.08 17.35 -28.22
CA PHE A 151 14.89 16.50 -28.38
C PHE A 151 13.68 17.06 -27.63
N SER A 152 12.47 16.76 -28.12
CA SER A 152 11.23 17.11 -27.44
C SER A 152 10.49 15.84 -27.06
N MET A 153 9.88 15.85 -25.88
CA MET A 153 9.05 14.75 -25.36
C MET A 153 7.70 15.29 -24.92
N GLU A 154 6.68 14.43 -24.89
CA GLU A 154 5.45 14.75 -24.18
C GLU A 154 5.77 14.72 -22.68
N VAL A 155 5.44 15.80 -21.97
CA VAL A 155 5.78 15.90 -20.54
C VAL A 155 5.09 14.77 -19.77
N PRO A 156 5.85 13.88 -19.11
CA PRO A 156 5.28 12.81 -18.30
C PRO A 156 4.32 13.37 -17.25
N ARG A 157 3.15 12.73 -17.11
CA ARG A 157 2.11 13.14 -16.17
C ARG A 157 2.33 12.53 -14.79
N ILE A 158 2.08 13.32 -13.77
CA ILE A 158 2.13 12.86 -12.39
C ILE A 158 0.90 12.00 -12.03
N ILE A 159 1.13 10.96 -11.23
CA ILE A 159 0.10 10.12 -10.61
C ILE A 159 0.21 10.35 -9.09
N PRO A 160 -0.74 11.05 -8.45
CA PRO A 160 -0.74 11.19 -7.00
C PRO A 160 -0.98 9.84 -6.32
N LEU A 161 -0.14 9.50 -5.35
CA LEU A 161 -0.31 8.35 -4.46
C LEU A 161 -0.82 8.82 -3.09
N ILE A 162 -2.08 8.47 -2.82
CA ILE A 162 -2.85 8.82 -1.62
C ILE A 162 -2.80 7.64 -0.65
N GLU A 163 -2.21 7.83 0.51
CA GLU A 163 -1.78 6.72 1.40
C GLU A 163 -2.39 6.78 2.81
N ASP A 164 -2.96 7.91 3.25
CA ASP A 164 -3.57 8.06 4.58
C ASP A 164 -5.11 8.08 4.52
N ALA A 165 -5.77 7.68 5.61
CA ALA A 165 -7.23 7.59 5.65
C ALA A 165 -7.96 8.94 5.46
N PRO A 166 -7.54 10.05 6.11
CA PRO A 166 -8.13 11.37 5.85
C PRO A 166 -8.02 11.82 4.39
N ALA A 167 -6.88 11.65 3.73
CA ALA A 167 -6.67 12.02 2.34
C ALA A 167 -7.45 11.10 1.40
N LEU A 168 -7.57 9.80 1.72
CA LEU A 168 -8.44 8.87 0.98
C LEU A 168 -9.91 9.31 1.01
N LEU A 169 -10.41 9.82 2.15
CA LEU A 169 -11.76 10.37 2.24
C LEU A 169 -11.97 11.62 1.36
N ASN A 170 -10.90 12.35 1.07
CA ASN A 170 -10.92 13.55 0.21
C ASN A 170 -10.36 13.28 -1.19
N ALA A 171 -10.23 12.02 -1.61
CA ALA A 171 -9.58 11.66 -2.87
C ALA A 171 -10.34 12.23 -4.08
N LYS A 172 -11.67 12.29 -4.03
CA LYS A 172 -12.52 12.87 -5.08
C LYS A 172 -12.19 14.35 -5.25
N GLU A 173 -12.26 15.12 -4.17
CA GLU A 173 -11.99 16.54 -4.14
C GLU A 173 -10.54 16.85 -4.52
N LEU A 174 -9.58 16.04 -4.06
CA LEU A 174 -8.18 16.20 -4.41
C LEU A 174 -7.96 16.03 -5.93
N ALA A 175 -8.56 14.99 -6.53
CA ALA A 175 -8.45 14.75 -7.96
C ALA A 175 -9.15 15.84 -8.79
N GLU A 176 -10.38 16.23 -8.41
CA GLU A 176 -11.13 17.29 -9.08
C GLU A 176 -10.38 18.62 -9.04
N ASN A 177 -9.97 19.06 -7.85
CA ASN A 177 -9.26 20.32 -7.67
C ASN A 177 -7.89 20.30 -8.35
N THR A 178 -7.24 19.13 -8.45
CA THR A 178 -6.01 19.00 -9.23
C THR A 178 -6.25 19.24 -10.71
N ILE A 179 -7.29 18.66 -11.29
CA ILE A 179 -7.61 18.83 -12.72
C ILE A 179 -8.00 20.28 -13.02
N LEU A 180 -8.77 20.93 -12.13
CA LEU A 180 -9.10 22.35 -12.23
C LEU A 180 -7.83 23.21 -12.17
N SER A 181 -6.99 23.01 -11.16
CA SER A 181 -5.75 23.76 -11.01
C SER A 181 -4.77 23.52 -12.16
N TRP A 182 -4.75 22.30 -12.71
CA TRP A 182 -3.98 21.96 -13.91
C TRP A 182 -4.38 22.83 -15.10
N LYS A 183 -5.68 22.98 -15.34
CA LYS A 183 -6.19 23.84 -16.41
C LYS A 183 -5.77 25.29 -16.23
N GLU A 184 -5.82 25.79 -15.00
CA GLU A 184 -5.44 27.17 -14.67
C GLU A 184 -3.93 27.40 -14.87
N HIS A 185 -3.08 26.48 -14.44
CA HIS A 185 -1.63 26.63 -14.48
C HIS A 185 -1.03 26.34 -15.86
N PHE A 186 -1.50 25.29 -16.55
CA PHE A 186 -0.92 24.80 -17.80
C PHE A 186 -1.78 25.12 -19.04
N GLY A 187 -2.91 25.80 -18.87
CA GLY A 187 -3.81 26.23 -19.95
C GLY A 187 -4.57 25.10 -20.65
N THR A 188 -4.40 23.85 -20.21
CA THR A 188 -5.00 22.65 -20.81
C THR A 188 -5.45 21.68 -19.72
N VAL A 189 -6.42 20.81 -20.03
CA VAL A 189 -6.77 19.69 -19.15
C VAL A 189 -6.09 18.43 -19.65
N PRO A 190 -5.62 17.55 -18.76
CA PRO A 190 -5.12 16.25 -19.19
C PRO A 190 -6.29 15.41 -19.72
N GLU A 191 -6.06 14.66 -20.80
CA GLU A 191 -7.06 13.71 -21.33
C GLU A 191 -7.33 12.56 -20.34
N LYS A 192 -6.31 12.22 -19.55
CA LYS A 192 -6.29 11.09 -18.61
C LYS A 192 -5.67 11.54 -17.30
N PHE A 193 -6.25 11.12 -16.18
CA PHE A 193 -5.70 11.36 -14.85
C PHE A 193 -5.82 10.13 -13.97
N ARG A 194 -4.69 9.51 -13.61
CA ARG A 194 -4.68 8.33 -12.73
C ARG A 194 -4.42 8.78 -11.30
N VAL A 195 -5.08 8.12 -10.35
CA VAL A 195 -4.83 8.23 -8.92
C VAL A 195 -4.39 6.87 -8.40
N PHE A 196 -3.39 6.85 -7.54
CA PHE A 196 -2.91 5.64 -6.89
C PHE A 196 -3.35 5.64 -5.41
N LEU A 197 -4.11 4.63 -5.01
CA LEU A 197 -4.60 4.48 -3.64
C LEU A 197 -3.76 3.41 -2.91
N GLY A 198 -3.15 3.79 -1.79
CA GLY A 198 -2.32 2.92 -0.95
C GLY A 198 -3.10 2.34 0.23
N LYS A 199 -3.37 1.02 0.21
CA LYS A 199 -4.06 0.33 1.32
C LYS A 199 -3.16 0.16 2.56
N SER A 200 -1.92 -0.28 2.34
CA SER A 200 -1.01 -0.73 3.40
C SER A 200 -0.71 0.36 4.42
N ASP A 201 -0.48 1.57 3.92
CA ASP A 201 -0.08 2.73 4.68
C ASP A 201 -1.23 3.32 5.51
N SER A 202 -2.45 3.30 4.98
CA SER A 202 -3.65 3.68 5.72
C SER A 202 -3.95 2.67 6.84
N ALA A 203 -3.75 1.37 6.59
CA ALA A 203 -3.96 0.31 7.58
C ALA A 203 -3.01 0.44 8.76
N LEU A 204 -1.75 0.80 8.52
CA LEU A 204 -0.78 1.03 9.59
C LEU A 204 -1.27 2.09 10.60
N SER A 205 -1.91 3.16 10.12
CA SER A 205 -2.35 4.28 10.95
C SER A 205 -3.76 4.10 11.54
N PHE A 206 -4.69 3.49 10.82
CA PHE A 206 -6.12 3.40 11.21
C PHE A 206 -6.64 1.98 11.43
N GLY A 207 -5.81 0.97 11.18
CA GLY A 207 -6.21 -0.43 11.31
C GLY A 207 -6.89 -0.95 10.05
N HIS A 208 -7.16 -2.26 10.05
CA HIS A 208 -7.56 -2.99 8.85
C HIS A 208 -8.87 -2.47 8.23
N ILE A 209 -9.93 -2.38 9.05
CA ILE A 209 -11.30 -2.07 8.59
C ILE A 209 -11.41 -0.62 8.16
N ALA A 210 -10.99 0.32 9.02
CA ALA A 210 -11.04 1.74 8.71
C ALA A 210 -10.28 2.05 7.41
N SER A 211 -9.11 1.44 7.21
CA SER A 211 -8.36 1.57 5.97
C SER A 211 -9.07 0.98 4.75
N THR A 212 -9.70 -0.20 4.86
CA THR A 212 -10.48 -0.77 3.75
C THR A 212 -11.64 0.14 3.38
N LEU A 213 -12.37 0.63 4.37
CA LEU A 213 -13.51 1.52 4.18
C LEU A 213 -13.07 2.86 3.54
N SER A 214 -11.97 3.46 4.00
CA SER A 214 -11.41 4.67 3.38
C SER A 214 -11.01 4.44 1.91
N CYS A 215 -10.38 3.31 1.60
CA CYS A 215 -10.06 2.96 0.22
C CYS A 215 -11.33 2.80 -0.65
N LYS A 216 -12.37 2.14 -0.13
CA LYS A 216 -13.62 1.96 -0.86
C LYS A 216 -14.37 3.28 -1.06
N TYR A 217 -14.34 4.15 -0.07
CA TYR A 217 -14.87 5.51 -0.18
C TYR A 217 -14.16 6.29 -1.29
N ALA A 218 -12.82 6.26 -1.32
CA ALA A 218 -12.01 6.89 -2.35
C ALA A 218 -12.32 6.33 -3.75
N ILE A 219 -12.42 5.00 -3.88
CA ILE A 219 -12.75 4.35 -5.16
C ILE A 219 -14.12 4.82 -5.67
N ASN A 220 -15.11 4.86 -4.78
CA ASN A 220 -16.46 5.29 -5.09
C ASN A 220 -16.49 6.74 -5.59
N GLY A 221 -15.84 7.66 -4.85
CA GLY A 221 -15.76 9.08 -5.20
C GLY A 221 -15.03 9.35 -6.52
N ILE A 222 -13.94 8.65 -6.81
CA ILE A 222 -13.23 8.81 -8.11
C ILE A 222 -14.07 8.27 -9.27
N CYS A 223 -14.84 7.20 -9.06
CA CYS A 223 -15.76 6.66 -10.07
C CYS A 223 -16.93 7.63 -10.34
N GLU A 224 -17.45 8.32 -9.32
CA GLU A 224 -18.41 9.41 -9.48
C GLU A 224 -17.82 10.55 -10.31
N LEU A 225 -16.63 11.01 -9.94
CA LEU A 225 -15.95 12.11 -10.62
C LEU A 225 -15.76 11.83 -12.12
N ASN A 226 -15.44 10.59 -12.49
CA ASN A 226 -15.28 10.17 -13.88
C ASN A 226 -16.54 10.37 -14.75
N SER A 227 -17.70 10.49 -14.12
CA SER A 227 -18.98 10.78 -14.79
C SER A 227 -19.33 12.28 -14.81
N GLU A 228 -18.62 13.09 -14.03
CA GLU A 228 -18.85 14.53 -13.84
C GLU A 228 -17.92 15.40 -14.72
N ILE A 229 -16.77 14.87 -15.13
CA ILE A 229 -15.75 15.60 -15.90
C ILE A 229 -15.39 14.89 -17.22
N ASP A 230 -14.84 15.66 -18.18
CA ASP A 230 -14.39 15.12 -19.48
C ASP A 230 -13.07 14.31 -19.38
N THR A 231 -12.26 14.58 -18.35
CA THR A 231 -10.98 13.88 -18.12
C THR A 231 -11.25 12.46 -17.65
N GLN A 232 -10.70 11.48 -18.35
CA GLN A 232 -10.88 10.07 -17.98
C GLN A 232 -10.01 9.72 -16.78
N THR A 233 -10.64 9.39 -15.66
CA THR A 233 -9.93 9.01 -14.43
C THR A 233 -9.64 7.51 -14.37
N GLY A 234 -8.50 7.15 -13.78
CA GLY A 234 -8.09 5.76 -13.57
C GLY A 234 -7.63 5.54 -12.13
N ILE A 235 -7.88 4.35 -11.59
CA ILE A 235 -7.51 4.01 -10.21
C ILE A 235 -6.47 2.89 -10.23
N ILE A 236 -5.31 3.16 -9.65
CA ILE A 236 -4.31 2.16 -9.28
C ILE A 236 -4.52 1.80 -7.82
N PHE A 237 -4.55 0.50 -7.50
CA PHE A 237 -4.75 0.04 -6.12
C PHE A 237 -3.56 -0.77 -5.63
N GLY A 238 -2.91 -0.25 -4.59
CA GLY A 238 -1.72 -0.81 -3.97
C GLY A 238 -2.08 -1.77 -2.86
N ALA A 239 -2.04 -3.07 -3.16
CA ALA A 239 -2.43 -4.14 -2.24
C ALA A 239 -1.36 -5.23 -2.14
N GLY A 240 -1.07 -5.63 -0.90
CA GLY A 240 -0.24 -6.81 -0.57
C GLY A 240 -1.06 -8.09 -0.45
N THR A 241 -0.39 -9.22 -0.27
CA THR A 241 -1.04 -10.54 -0.21
C THR A 241 -1.65 -10.87 1.15
N LEU A 242 -1.15 -10.30 2.24
CA LEU A 242 -1.75 -10.47 3.58
C LEU A 242 -2.98 -9.56 3.75
N PRO A 243 -3.99 -9.99 4.54
CA PRO A 243 -5.25 -9.26 4.64
C PRO A 243 -5.10 -7.80 5.07
N PHE A 244 -4.31 -7.51 6.10
CA PHE A 244 -4.04 -6.15 6.56
C PHE A 244 -3.62 -5.18 5.45
N ARG A 245 -2.92 -5.70 4.43
CA ARG A 245 -2.39 -4.95 3.29
C ARG A 245 -3.22 -5.08 2.02
N GLY A 246 -4.33 -5.83 2.03
CA GLY A 246 -5.31 -5.90 0.95
C GLY A 246 -5.69 -7.30 0.46
N HIS A 247 -5.09 -8.37 0.99
CA HIS A 247 -5.43 -9.77 0.66
C HIS A 247 -5.45 -10.13 -0.84
N LEU A 248 -4.54 -9.55 -1.62
CA LEU A 248 -4.46 -9.77 -3.07
C LEU A 248 -3.64 -11.03 -3.38
N ASP A 249 -4.30 -12.19 -3.35
CA ASP A 249 -3.71 -13.45 -3.81
C ASP A 249 -4.68 -14.24 -4.70
N LEU A 250 -4.18 -15.31 -5.33
CA LEU A 250 -5.00 -16.12 -6.25
C LEU A 250 -6.20 -16.80 -5.55
N LYS A 251 -6.06 -17.21 -4.30
CA LYS A 251 -7.13 -17.91 -3.57
C LYS A 251 -8.28 -16.97 -3.21
N ASN A 252 -7.95 -15.71 -2.92
CA ASN A 252 -8.90 -14.67 -2.54
C ASN A 252 -9.30 -13.75 -3.70
N ALA A 253 -8.78 -13.99 -4.92
CA ALA A 253 -8.93 -13.10 -6.05
C ALA A 253 -10.38 -12.71 -6.38
N GLU A 254 -11.30 -13.68 -6.35
CA GLU A 254 -12.73 -13.42 -6.61
C GLU A 254 -13.36 -12.47 -5.58
N ASN A 255 -13.00 -12.62 -4.31
CA ASN A 255 -13.44 -11.71 -3.26
C ASN A 255 -12.81 -10.33 -3.47
N PHE A 256 -11.51 -10.27 -3.73
CA PHE A 256 -10.80 -9.03 -3.96
C PHE A 256 -11.41 -8.20 -5.11
N PHE A 257 -11.65 -8.81 -6.28
CA PHE A 257 -12.21 -8.08 -7.42
C PHE A 257 -13.65 -7.61 -7.17
N ARG A 258 -14.43 -8.38 -6.39
CA ARG A 258 -15.78 -7.95 -5.97
C ARG A 258 -15.74 -6.82 -4.95
N GLU A 259 -14.79 -6.86 -4.02
CA GLU A 259 -14.61 -5.89 -2.93
C GLU A 259 -14.19 -4.53 -3.47
N TYR A 260 -13.24 -4.51 -4.41
CA TYR A 260 -12.60 -3.31 -4.94
C TYR A 260 -13.01 -2.99 -6.39
N ARG A 261 -14.28 -3.22 -6.74
CA ARG A 261 -14.85 -2.77 -8.02
C ARG A 261 -14.63 -1.25 -8.17
N GLY A 262 -14.29 -0.81 -9.38
CA GLY A 262 -13.87 0.55 -9.71
C GLY A 262 -12.37 0.66 -9.97
N VAL A 263 -11.57 -0.23 -9.39
CA VAL A 263 -10.12 -0.28 -9.66
C VAL A 263 -9.84 -0.64 -11.12
N GLY A 264 -8.90 0.08 -11.74
CA GLY A 264 -8.47 -0.14 -13.13
C GLY A 264 -7.12 -0.86 -13.25
N THR A 265 -6.23 -0.65 -12.27
CA THR A 265 -4.89 -1.24 -12.20
C THR A 265 -4.63 -1.79 -10.80
N ILE A 266 -4.12 -3.01 -10.67
CA ILE A 266 -3.68 -3.57 -9.39
C ILE A 266 -2.15 -3.72 -9.34
N THR A 267 -1.57 -3.66 -8.14
CA THR A 267 -0.15 -3.98 -7.96
C THR A 267 0.09 -5.49 -7.86
N LEU A 268 1.08 -6.02 -8.60
CA LEU A 268 1.66 -7.33 -8.39
C LEU A 268 2.96 -7.18 -7.58
N GLN A 269 2.89 -7.41 -6.27
CA GLN A 269 4.01 -7.26 -5.35
C GLN A 269 4.93 -8.51 -5.34
N SER A 270 6.07 -8.43 -4.65
CA SER A 270 7.11 -9.48 -4.72
C SER A 270 6.69 -10.76 -4.00
N ALA A 271 5.85 -10.71 -2.97
CA ALA A 271 5.38 -11.90 -2.27
C ALA A 271 4.66 -12.87 -3.22
N LEU A 272 3.71 -12.37 -4.01
CA LEU A 272 2.96 -13.21 -4.94
C LEU A 272 3.84 -13.80 -6.04
N ARG A 273 4.87 -13.07 -6.48
CA ARG A 273 5.80 -13.53 -7.53
C ARG A 273 6.77 -14.61 -7.04
N TYR A 274 7.23 -14.52 -5.79
CA TYR A 274 8.36 -15.34 -5.32
C TYR A 274 8.08 -16.23 -4.12
N SER A 275 7.01 -15.98 -3.36
CA SER A 275 6.68 -16.71 -2.13
C SER A 275 5.41 -17.55 -2.23
N HIS A 276 4.57 -17.31 -3.25
CA HIS A 276 3.41 -18.14 -3.56
C HIS A 276 3.79 -19.29 -4.49
N LYS A 277 2.83 -20.16 -4.84
CA LYS A 277 3.13 -21.31 -5.70
C LYS A 277 3.46 -20.81 -7.10
N LYS A 278 4.40 -21.49 -7.77
CA LYS A 278 4.71 -21.22 -9.18
C LYS A 278 3.41 -21.29 -10.02
N GLY A 279 3.15 -20.29 -10.85
CA GLY A 279 1.91 -20.16 -11.63
C GLY A 279 0.81 -19.35 -10.96
N ASP A 280 0.89 -19.08 -9.64
CA ASP A 280 -0.15 -18.32 -8.93
C ASP A 280 -0.21 -16.86 -9.43
N ALA A 281 0.97 -16.23 -9.65
CA ALA A 281 1.07 -14.86 -10.12
C ALA A 281 0.54 -14.71 -11.56
N GLU A 282 0.95 -15.59 -12.47
CA GLU A 282 0.51 -15.62 -13.87
C GLU A 282 -1.01 -15.82 -13.97
N SER A 283 -1.56 -16.71 -13.14
CA SER A 283 -3.00 -16.96 -13.09
C SER A 283 -3.77 -15.76 -12.55
N LEU A 284 -3.26 -15.08 -11.51
CA LEU A 284 -3.87 -13.86 -11.01
C LEU A 284 -3.83 -12.74 -12.05
N VAL A 285 -2.71 -12.57 -12.76
CA VAL A 285 -2.58 -11.57 -13.83
C VAL A 285 -3.61 -11.82 -14.92
N LYS A 286 -3.77 -13.07 -15.36
CA LYS A 286 -4.78 -13.44 -16.36
C LYS A 286 -6.21 -13.12 -15.88
N LEU A 287 -6.51 -13.42 -14.62
CA LEU A 287 -7.82 -13.10 -14.04
C LEU A 287 -8.04 -11.59 -13.92
N ALA A 288 -7.04 -10.83 -13.47
CA ALA A 288 -7.09 -9.38 -13.36
C ALA A 288 -7.37 -8.72 -14.72
N LYS A 289 -6.68 -9.17 -15.79
CA LYS A 289 -6.92 -8.68 -17.16
C LYS A 289 -8.32 -8.96 -17.67
N ALA A 290 -8.93 -10.07 -17.25
CA ALA A 290 -10.29 -10.42 -17.64
C ALA A 290 -11.37 -9.65 -16.86
N ARG A 291 -11.06 -9.21 -15.63
CA ARG A 291 -12.03 -8.58 -14.72
C ARG A 291 -11.94 -7.05 -14.73
N LEU A 292 -10.75 -6.46 -14.83
CA LEU A 292 -10.56 -5.04 -14.58
C LEU A 292 -10.80 -4.13 -15.82
N PRO A 293 -11.51 -2.99 -15.68
CA PRO A 293 -12.23 -2.54 -14.49
C PRO A 293 -13.65 -3.10 -14.46
N GLU A 294 -14.13 -3.42 -13.26
CA GLU A 294 -15.57 -3.64 -13.03
C GLU A 294 -16.20 -2.38 -12.46
N THR A 295 -17.41 -2.05 -12.86
CA THR A 295 -18.12 -0.88 -12.32
C THR A 295 -18.64 -1.16 -10.89
N PRO A 296 -18.37 -0.28 -9.91
CA PRO A 296 -18.94 -0.39 -8.58
C PRO A 296 -20.39 0.10 -8.55
N GLU A 297 -21.12 -0.31 -7.52
CA GLU A 297 -22.34 0.40 -7.11
C GLU A 297 -21.92 1.67 -6.37
N LEU A 298 -22.53 2.81 -6.72
CA LEU A 298 -22.27 4.08 -6.05
C LEU A 298 -22.95 4.11 -4.69
N PHE A 299 -22.25 4.66 -3.68
CA PHE A 299 -22.80 4.78 -2.35
C PHE A 299 -23.73 5.99 -2.27
N ALA A 300 -24.90 5.80 -1.66
CA ALA A 300 -25.77 6.91 -1.32
C ALA A 300 -25.11 7.82 -0.26
N VAL A 301 -25.66 9.03 -0.08
CA VAL A 301 -25.12 10.01 0.88
C VAL A 301 -25.13 9.45 2.30
N GLU A 302 -26.22 8.78 2.68
CA GLU A 302 -26.40 8.18 4.00
C GLU A 302 -25.40 7.03 4.24
N GLU A 303 -25.09 6.26 3.19
CA GLU A 303 -24.08 5.18 3.27
C GLU A 303 -22.67 5.75 3.42
N LYS A 304 -22.37 6.85 2.72
CA LYS A 304 -21.10 7.58 2.88
C LYS A 304 -20.93 8.11 4.30
N GLU A 305 -21.99 8.69 4.87
CA GLU A 305 -22.00 9.15 6.27
C GLU A 305 -21.80 7.97 7.25
N GLU A 306 -22.48 6.85 7.04
CA GLU A 306 -22.33 5.64 7.85
C GLU A 306 -20.89 5.09 7.77
N ILE A 307 -20.31 5.00 6.57
CA ILE A 307 -18.92 4.59 6.35
C ILE A 307 -17.93 5.48 7.09
N ILE A 308 -18.09 6.82 7.01
CA ILE A 308 -17.20 7.76 7.72
C ILE A 308 -17.24 7.52 9.23
N ASN A 309 -18.43 7.32 9.80
CA ASN A 309 -18.58 7.03 11.22
C ASN A 309 -17.94 5.70 11.62
N LEU A 310 -18.10 4.65 10.79
CA LEU A 310 -17.41 3.37 11.00
C LEU A 310 -15.88 3.54 10.96
N ILE A 311 -15.32 4.30 10.00
CA ILE A 311 -13.88 4.59 9.95
C ILE A 311 -13.42 5.26 11.26
N GLY A 312 -14.21 6.20 11.80
CA GLY A 312 -13.93 6.85 13.08
C GLY A 312 -13.89 5.87 14.26
N ILE A 313 -14.89 5.00 14.40
CA ILE A 313 -14.99 4.01 15.49
C ILE A 313 -13.83 3.00 15.42
N PHE A 314 -13.61 2.40 14.24
CA PHE A 314 -12.56 1.39 14.06
C PHE A 314 -11.16 1.99 14.18
N GLY A 315 -10.94 3.19 13.61
CA GLY A 315 -9.69 3.93 13.75
C GLY A 315 -9.36 4.25 15.20
N ALA A 316 -10.36 4.67 15.99
CA ALA A 316 -10.17 4.99 17.40
C ALA A 316 -9.79 3.77 18.23
N SER A 317 -10.50 2.66 18.04
CA SER A 317 -10.25 1.41 18.75
C SER A 317 -8.88 0.80 18.45
N TYR A 318 -8.45 0.87 17.19
CA TYR A 318 -7.12 0.43 16.76
C TYR A 318 -6.00 1.31 17.34
N SER A 319 -6.11 2.65 17.20
CA SER A 319 -5.08 3.60 17.66
C SER A 319 -4.75 3.45 19.15
N ARG A 320 -5.77 3.21 20.00
CA ARG A 320 -5.58 2.98 21.45
C ARG A 320 -4.62 1.84 21.76
N ILE A 321 -4.64 0.77 20.97
CA ILE A 321 -3.77 -0.41 21.14
C ILE A 321 -2.42 -0.21 20.48
N LEU A 322 -2.40 0.36 19.27
CA LEU A 322 -1.18 0.62 18.50
C LEU A 322 -0.11 1.35 19.32
N ARG A 323 -0.50 2.37 20.09
CA ARG A 323 0.41 3.14 20.96
C ARG A 323 1.16 2.26 21.96
N GLN A 324 0.51 1.24 22.49
CA GLN A 324 1.12 0.31 23.46
C GLN A 324 2.04 -0.71 22.78
N LEU A 325 1.74 -1.08 21.53
CA LEU A 325 2.51 -2.06 20.78
C LEU A 325 3.71 -1.49 20.04
N ALA A 326 3.72 -0.19 19.71
CA ALA A 326 4.76 0.43 18.90
C ALA A 326 6.20 0.10 19.34
N PRO A 327 6.56 0.11 20.64
CA PRO A 327 7.92 -0.25 21.06
C PRO A 327 8.26 -1.72 20.73
N VAL A 328 7.31 -2.64 20.88
CA VAL A 328 7.49 -4.07 20.54
C VAL A 328 7.65 -4.23 19.04
N ILE A 329 6.77 -3.58 18.26
CA ILE A 329 6.74 -3.66 16.79
C ILE A 329 8.07 -3.17 16.21
N ASN A 330 8.58 -2.01 16.62
CA ASN A 330 9.83 -1.47 16.12
C ASN A 330 11.01 -2.43 16.34
N ARG A 331 11.12 -3.01 17.55
CA ARG A 331 12.20 -3.95 17.89
C ARG A 331 12.20 -5.17 16.97
N ILE A 332 11.04 -5.75 16.73
CA ILE A 332 10.91 -6.96 15.90
C ILE A 332 11.08 -6.63 14.42
N ALA A 333 10.58 -5.46 13.99
CA ALA A 333 10.73 -4.99 12.63
C ALA A 333 12.20 -4.86 12.21
N ASP A 334 13.10 -4.46 13.11
CA ASP A 334 14.53 -4.37 12.83
C ASP A 334 15.17 -5.75 12.58
N LEU A 335 14.62 -6.81 13.16
CA LEU A 335 15.09 -8.19 13.03
C LEU A 335 14.57 -8.88 11.75
N LEU A 336 13.52 -8.33 11.11
CA LEU A 336 13.00 -8.86 9.86
C LEU A 336 13.99 -8.68 8.71
N PRO A 337 14.14 -9.70 7.83
CA PRO A 337 15.07 -9.67 6.71
C PRO A 337 14.74 -8.54 5.73
N GLN A 338 15.77 -8.01 5.08
CA GLN A 338 15.63 -7.11 3.95
C GLN A 338 15.65 -7.92 2.66
N GLN A 339 14.72 -7.62 1.75
CA GLN A 339 14.56 -8.36 0.47
C GLN A 339 14.83 -7.48 -0.77
N ARG A 340 15.26 -6.25 -0.52
CA ARG A 340 15.62 -5.19 -1.48
C ARG A 340 16.68 -4.30 -0.84
N ASP A 341 17.45 -3.58 -1.65
CA ASP A 341 18.43 -2.55 -1.21
C ASP A 341 17.76 -1.27 -0.67
N ARG A 342 16.99 -1.42 0.41
CA ARG A 342 16.22 -0.33 1.02
C ARG A 342 17.16 0.71 1.65
N LEU A 343 16.78 1.98 1.56
CA LEU A 343 17.49 3.04 2.27
C LEU A 343 17.35 2.82 3.78
N MET A 344 18.46 2.55 4.47
CA MET A 344 18.48 2.37 5.92
C MET A 344 18.28 3.72 6.61
N HIS A 345 17.17 3.89 7.31
CA HIS A 345 16.92 5.05 8.17
C HIS A 345 17.41 4.74 9.59
N LYS A 346 18.73 4.56 9.78
CA LYS A 346 19.33 4.37 11.10
C LYS A 346 19.75 5.73 11.67
N GLY A 347 18.91 6.32 12.51
CA GLY A 347 19.16 7.57 13.25
C GLY A 347 17.87 8.10 13.89
N THR A 348 17.94 9.23 14.62
CA THR A 348 16.78 9.98 15.14
C THR A 348 15.77 10.39 14.05
N GLY A 349 16.08 10.17 12.77
CA GLY A 349 15.16 10.16 11.64
C GLY A 349 14.96 8.74 11.11
N GLY A 350 14.29 7.88 11.89
CA GLY A 350 13.64 6.67 11.34
C GLY A 350 12.58 7.07 10.29
N TYR A 351 11.81 6.12 9.78
CA TYR A 351 10.56 6.48 9.08
C TYR A 351 9.59 7.05 10.12
N SER A 352 9.81 8.31 10.48
CA SER A 352 9.01 9.09 11.41
C SER A 352 7.79 9.53 10.64
N ARG A 353 6.70 8.78 10.75
CA ARG A 353 5.42 9.28 10.29
C ARG A 353 4.95 10.35 11.26
N SER A 354 4.73 11.55 10.74
CA SER A 354 3.93 12.53 11.45
C SER A 354 2.55 11.97 11.71
N ALA A 355 1.98 12.28 12.88
CA ALA A 355 0.60 11.93 13.17
C ALA A 355 -0.31 12.47 12.05
N PRO A 356 -1.23 11.65 11.49
CA PRO A 356 -2.09 12.11 10.41
C PRO A 356 -2.97 13.26 10.88
N ASP A 357 -3.15 14.30 10.04
CA ASP A 357 -4.12 15.36 10.32
C ASP A 357 -5.54 14.80 10.15
N ILE A 358 -6.18 14.51 11.28
CA ILE A 358 -7.55 13.99 11.33
C ILE A 358 -8.60 15.10 11.45
N SER A 359 -8.22 16.38 11.47
CA SER A 359 -9.16 17.47 11.75
C SER A 359 -10.33 17.54 10.77
N GLY A 360 -10.08 17.25 9.49
CA GLY A 360 -11.11 17.12 8.47
C GLY A 360 -12.04 15.93 8.74
N MET A 361 -11.47 14.76 9.02
CA MET A 361 -12.21 13.53 9.30
C MET A 361 -13.08 13.65 10.57
N VAL A 362 -12.58 14.26 11.64
CA VAL A 362 -13.32 14.49 12.89
C VAL A 362 -14.58 15.32 12.65
N LYS A 363 -14.51 16.32 11.76
CA LYS A 363 -15.66 17.17 11.41
C LYS A 363 -16.72 16.44 10.58
N LEU A 364 -16.31 15.42 9.82
CA LEU A 364 -17.22 14.59 9.03
C LEU A 364 -17.90 13.51 9.88
N CYS A 365 -17.31 13.12 11.00
CA CYS A 365 -17.91 12.16 11.94
C CYS A 365 -19.05 12.80 12.74
N ARG A 366 -19.98 11.96 13.22
CA ARG A 366 -20.91 12.31 14.30
C ARG A 366 -20.12 12.80 15.51
N THR A 367 -20.62 13.84 16.17
CA THR A 367 -19.89 14.61 17.19
C THR A 367 -19.24 13.77 18.30
N ASP A 368 -19.91 12.75 18.82
CA ASP A 368 -19.38 11.84 19.83
C ASP A 368 -18.26 10.94 19.29
N ILE A 369 -18.44 10.37 18.09
CA ILE A 369 -17.44 9.54 17.41
C ILE A 369 -16.20 10.38 17.06
N GLY A 370 -16.40 11.59 16.53
CA GLY A 370 -15.30 12.50 16.20
C GLY A 370 -14.45 12.86 17.43
N LYS A 371 -15.09 13.15 18.58
CA LYS A 371 -14.38 13.42 19.83
C LYS A 371 -13.58 12.22 20.34
N GLU A 372 -14.13 11.02 20.20
CA GLU A 372 -13.43 9.81 20.62
C GLU A 372 -12.26 9.45 19.73
N LEU A 373 -12.41 9.66 18.41
CA LEU A 373 -11.31 9.54 17.46
C LEU A 373 -10.19 10.51 17.82
N GLU A 374 -10.50 11.79 18.02
CA GLU A 374 -9.53 12.81 18.42
C GLU A 374 -8.79 12.43 19.71
N ALA A 375 -9.52 11.98 20.74
CA ALA A 375 -8.92 11.55 22.01
C ALA A 375 -8.08 10.26 21.90
N SER A 376 -8.34 9.43 20.88
CA SER A 376 -7.65 8.16 20.67
C SER A 376 -6.33 8.31 19.92
N MET A 377 -6.16 9.38 19.14
CA MET A 377 -4.96 9.60 18.35
C MET A 377 -3.76 9.99 19.24
N PRO A 378 -2.53 9.62 18.86
CA PRO A 378 -1.36 10.03 19.60
C PRO A 378 -1.15 11.54 19.50
N ALA A 379 -0.80 12.19 20.62
CA ALA A 379 -0.49 13.62 20.67
C ALA A 379 0.91 13.96 20.14
N GLU A 380 1.77 12.94 20.03
CA GLU A 380 3.15 13.03 19.51
C GLU A 380 3.35 12.00 18.39
N ASP A 381 4.33 12.25 17.52
CA ASP A 381 4.65 11.37 16.41
C ASP A 381 5.07 9.98 16.88
N LEU A 382 4.36 8.96 16.37
CA LEU A 382 4.66 7.58 16.68
C LEU A 382 5.65 7.03 15.65
N GLN A 383 6.87 6.75 16.10
CA GLN A 383 7.85 6.03 15.27
C GLN A 383 7.33 4.63 14.98
N LEU A 384 7.09 4.32 13.71
CA LEU A 384 6.64 3.00 13.27
C LEU A 384 7.47 2.54 12.07
N PRO A 385 7.74 1.23 11.96
CA PRO A 385 8.37 0.71 10.75
C PRO A 385 7.38 0.78 9.59
N ARG A 386 7.86 0.71 8.35
CA ARG A 386 6.98 0.65 7.17
C ARG A 386 6.06 -0.57 7.22
N ALA A 387 4.91 -0.49 6.53
CA ALA A 387 3.80 -1.44 6.61
C ALA A 387 4.21 -2.92 6.51
N ILE A 388 5.13 -3.30 5.61
CA ILE A 388 5.61 -4.68 5.48
C ILE A 388 6.26 -5.18 6.78
N LYS A 389 7.18 -4.40 7.34
CA LYS A 389 7.86 -4.78 8.59
C LYS A 389 6.93 -4.69 9.80
N PHE A 390 6.00 -3.74 9.78
CA PHE A 390 4.93 -3.60 10.77
C PHE A 390 4.07 -4.87 10.85
N THR A 391 3.49 -5.28 9.71
CA THR A 391 2.64 -6.48 9.64
C THR A 391 3.46 -7.71 9.98
N GLY A 392 4.66 -7.84 9.41
CA GLY A 392 5.54 -8.98 9.68
C GLY A 392 5.89 -9.13 11.16
N ALA A 393 6.11 -8.02 11.88
CA ALA A 393 6.42 -8.04 13.30
C ALA A 393 5.24 -8.55 14.15
N LEU A 394 4.03 -8.09 13.84
CA LEU A 394 2.81 -8.46 14.55
C LEU A 394 2.42 -9.93 14.31
N TYR A 395 2.49 -10.38 13.05
CA TYR A 395 2.38 -11.81 12.77
C TYR A 395 3.42 -12.60 13.56
N SER A 396 4.69 -12.15 13.59
CA SER A 396 5.79 -12.89 14.24
C SER A 396 5.67 -13.06 15.76
N ILE A 397 4.75 -12.36 16.43
CA ILE A 397 4.41 -12.59 17.85
C ILE A 397 3.09 -13.32 18.06
N GLY A 398 2.45 -13.80 16.99
CA GLY A 398 1.17 -14.47 17.04
C GLY A 398 -0.01 -13.51 17.22
N LEU A 399 0.14 -12.23 16.88
CA LEU A 399 -0.96 -11.24 16.92
C LEU A 399 -1.13 -10.57 15.55
N PRO A 400 -1.80 -11.21 14.59
CA PRO A 400 -2.12 -10.58 13.32
C PRO A 400 -2.87 -9.25 13.53
N PRO A 401 -2.46 -8.14 12.86
CA PRO A 401 -3.01 -6.81 13.08
C PRO A 401 -4.49 -6.67 12.72
N GLU A 402 -5.05 -7.60 11.95
CA GLU A 402 -6.46 -7.66 11.57
C GLU A 402 -7.40 -7.75 12.78
N PHE A 403 -6.93 -8.30 13.90
CA PHE A 403 -7.72 -8.46 15.13
C PHE A 403 -7.69 -7.21 16.04
N ILE A 404 -6.71 -6.33 15.87
CA ILE A 404 -6.44 -5.24 16.81
C ILE A 404 -7.55 -4.19 16.75
N GLY A 405 -8.33 -4.07 17.81
CA GLY A 405 -9.43 -3.10 17.91
C GLY A 405 -10.70 -3.49 17.15
N THR A 406 -10.67 -4.55 16.35
CA THR A 406 -11.76 -4.91 15.43
C THR A 406 -13.01 -5.38 16.16
N GLY A 407 -12.89 -6.26 17.16
CA GLY A 407 -14.04 -6.78 17.89
C GLY A 407 -14.74 -5.73 18.73
N ARG A 408 -14.00 -4.98 19.56
CA ARG A 408 -14.55 -3.88 20.36
C ARG A 408 -15.15 -2.78 19.49
N ALA A 409 -14.52 -2.44 18.37
CA ALA A 409 -15.08 -1.47 17.43
C ALA A 409 -16.41 -1.92 16.81
N LEU A 410 -16.57 -3.23 16.55
CA LEU A 410 -17.83 -3.76 16.05
C LEU A 410 -18.95 -3.65 17.10
N GLU A 411 -18.65 -3.96 18.36
CA GLU A 411 -19.59 -3.77 19.47
C GLU A 411 -19.94 -2.28 19.65
N GLU A 412 -18.94 -1.40 19.61
CA GLU A 412 -19.15 0.05 19.71
C GLU A 412 -19.96 0.59 18.52
N ALA A 413 -19.73 0.10 17.31
CA ALA A 413 -20.52 0.44 16.12
C ALA A 413 -21.98 0.00 16.27
N ARG A 414 -22.23 -1.20 16.82
CA ARG A 414 -23.58 -1.68 17.13
C ARG A 414 -24.29 -0.77 18.13
N GLU A 415 -23.60 -0.40 19.20
CA GLU A 415 -24.16 0.49 20.24
C GLU A 415 -24.46 1.89 19.70
N LYS A 416 -23.55 2.45 18.89
CA LYS A 416 -23.62 3.84 18.44
C LYS A 416 -24.45 4.04 17.18
N LEU A 417 -24.34 3.15 16.21
CA LEU A 417 -24.95 3.27 14.88
C LEU A 417 -26.11 2.29 14.67
N GLY A 418 -26.25 1.28 15.53
CA GLY A 418 -27.31 0.27 15.47
C GLY A 418 -26.91 -1.00 14.73
N GLU A 419 -27.75 -2.04 14.82
CA GLU A 419 -27.48 -3.35 14.20
C GLU A 419 -27.41 -3.27 12.68
N ALA A 420 -28.25 -2.43 12.06
CA ALA A 420 -28.29 -2.25 10.61
C ALA A 420 -26.94 -1.77 10.05
N ALA A 421 -26.25 -0.85 10.75
CA ALA A 421 -24.93 -0.37 10.35
C ALA A 421 -23.87 -1.49 10.38
N CYS A 422 -23.96 -2.38 11.37
CA CYS A 422 -23.10 -3.56 11.47
C CYS A 422 -23.40 -4.58 10.37
N GLU A 423 -24.68 -4.84 10.09
CA GLU A 423 -25.09 -5.69 8.97
C GLU A 423 -24.60 -5.13 7.63
N ASN A 424 -24.76 -3.82 7.40
CA ASN A 424 -24.26 -3.14 6.20
C ASN A 424 -22.74 -3.25 6.09
N LEU A 425 -22.00 -3.08 7.19
CA LEU A 425 -20.55 -3.30 7.22
C LEU A 425 -20.19 -4.70 6.72
N LEU A 426 -20.88 -5.73 7.20
CA LEU A 426 -20.54 -7.14 6.89
C LEU A 426 -21.08 -7.64 5.55
N THR A 427 -22.12 -7.01 5.00
CA THR A 427 -22.82 -7.52 3.80
C THR A 427 -22.67 -6.61 2.59
N LYS A 428 -22.40 -5.31 2.79
CA LYS A 428 -22.29 -4.31 1.72
C LYS A 428 -20.93 -3.63 1.69
N TYR A 429 -20.48 -3.07 2.81
CA TYR A 429 -19.29 -2.20 2.81
C TYR A 429 -17.97 -2.97 2.90
N PHE A 430 -17.90 -4.09 3.61
CA PHE A 430 -16.72 -4.94 3.64
C PHE A 430 -17.05 -6.45 3.76
N PRO A 431 -17.70 -7.05 2.74
CA PRO A 431 -18.08 -8.47 2.79
C PRO A 431 -16.91 -9.45 2.92
N SER A 432 -15.71 -9.05 2.48
CA SER A 432 -14.52 -9.91 2.54
C SER A 432 -13.89 -9.99 3.94
N LEU A 433 -14.36 -9.19 4.92
CA LEU A 433 -13.80 -9.17 6.29
C LEU A 433 -13.78 -10.55 6.95
N ALA A 434 -14.82 -11.36 6.78
CA ALA A 434 -14.85 -12.72 7.32
C ALA A 434 -13.75 -13.61 6.73
N GLY A 435 -13.48 -13.48 5.41
CA GLY A 435 -12.40 -14.19 4.73
C GLY A 435 -11.02 -13.75 5.21
N ASP A 436 -10.86 -12.45 5.43
CA ASP A 436 -9.63 -11.86 5.97
C ASP A 436 -9.33 -12.36 7.39
N LEU A 437 -10.32 -12.32 8.28
CA LEU A 437 -10.19 -12.78 9.67
C LEU A 437 -9.96 -14.29 9.73
N LYS A 438 -10.62 -15.08 8.86
CA LYS A 438 -10.40 -16.53 8.76
C LYS A 438 -9.00 -16.88 8.28
N PHE A 439 -8.43 -16.09 7.35
CA PHE A 439 -7.04 -16.27 6.98
C PHE A 439 -6.11 -15.93 8.17
N ALA A 440 -6.34 -14.79 8.80
CA ALA A 440 -5.51 -14.29 9.89
C ALA A 440 -5.57 -15.21 11.14
N SER A 441 -6.71 -15.86 11.41
CA SER A 441 -6.87 -16.78 12.56
C SER A 441 -5.92 -17.97 12.50
N GLY A 442 -5.48 -18.37 11.30
CA GLY A 442 -4.45 -19.40 11.09
C GLY A 442 -3.04 -19.00 11.57
N TYR A 443 -2.87 -17.77 12.07
CA TYR A 443 -1.60 -17.24 12.60
C TYR A 443 -1.76 -16.55 13.96
N LEU A 444 -2.94 -16.64 14.58
CA LEU A 444 -3.24 -16.02 15.87
C LEU A 444 -2.92 -16.98 17.03
N ASP A 445 -1.93 -16.64 17.84
CA ASP A 445 -1.59 -17.35 19.08
C ASP A 445 -1.55 -16.36 20.24
N LEU A 446 -2.69 -16.19 20.92
CA LEU A 446 -2.82 -15.24 22.02
C LEU A 446 -1.98 -15.64 23.24
N ASN A 447 -1.67 -16.93 23.42
CA ASN A 447 -0.81 -17.40 24.50
C ASN A 447 0.61 -16.90 24.31
N VAL A 448 1.14 -16.98 23.08
CA VAL A 448 2.45 -16.43 22.77
C VAL A 448 2.41 -14.90 22.76
N ALA A 449 1.41 -14.29 22.12
CA ALA A 449 1.27 -12.84 22.07
C ALA A 449 1.26 -12.22 23.48
N SER A 450 0.61 -12.87 24.45
CA SER A 450 0.56 -12.41 25.85
C SER A 450 1.91 -12.14 26.50
N ARG A 451 3.00 -12.76 26.01
CA ARG A 451 4.38 -12.56 26.49
C ARG A 451 4.93 -11.18 26.12
N PHE A 452 4.33 -10.51 25.14
CA PHE A 452 4.74 -9.22 24.60
C PHE A 452 3.80 -8.07 24.99
N LEU A 453 2.65 -8.37 25.58
CA LEU A 453 1.58 -7.43 25.87
C LEU A 453 1.57 -7.03 27.35
N SER A 454 1.22 -5.78 27.65
CA SER A 454 0.80 -5.39 29.00
C SER A 454 -0.49 -6.12 29.37
N ARG A 455 -0.81 -6.19 30.68
CA ARG A 455 -2.04 -6.84 31.14
C ARG A 455 -3.28 -6.12 30.60
N GLU A 456 -3.22 -4.80 30.54
CA GLU A 456 -4.27 -3.94 30.02
C GLU A 456 -4.48 -4.18 28.52
N CYS A 457 -3.39 -4.19 27.74
CA CYS A 457 -3.44 -4.45 26.30
C CYS A 457 -3.97 -5.87 25.99
N LEU A 458 -3.49 -6.88 26.73
CA LEU A 458 -3.95 -8.27 26.56
C LEU A 458 -5.46 -8.41 26.84
N LYS A 459 -5.99 -7.70 27.84
CA LYS A 459 -7.42 -7.74 28.16
C LYS A 459 -8.26 -7.19 27.00
N GLU A 460 -7.84 -6.06 26.43
CA GLU A 460 -8.54 -5.42 25.31
C GLU A 460 -8.46 -6.28 24.03
N VAL A 461 -7.27 -6.80 23.70
CA VAL A 461 -7.07 -7.69 22.54
C VAL A 461 -7.84 -9.00 22.70
N ARG A 462 -7.89 -9.57 23.91
CA ARG A 462 -8.72 -10.76 24.19
C ARG A 462 -10.19 -10.46 23.95
N LYS A 463 -10.68 -9.31 24.43
CA LYS A 463 -12.06 -8.88 24.18
C LYS A 463 -12.33 -8.75 22.68
N ASP A 464 -11.38 -8.20 21.90
CA ASP A 464 -11.52 -8.14 20.45
C ASP A 464 -11.71 -9.55 19.84
N ILE A 465 -10.88 -10.52 20.24
CA ILE A 465 -10.91 -11.88 19.72
C ILE A 465 -12.18 -12.62 20.13
N ASP A 466 -12.62 -12.50 21.39
CA ASP A 466 -13.82 -13.16 21.91
C ASP A 466 -15.07 -12.70 21.15
N ILE A 467 -15.22 -11.38 20.93
CA ILE A 467 -16.33 -10.83 20.14
C ILE A 467 -16.29 -11.36 18.70
N LEU A 468 -15.11 -11.40 18.08
CA LEU A 468 -14.99 -11.85 16.69
C LEU A 468 -15.23 -13.35 16.55
N HIS A 469 -14.89 -14.14 17.57
CA HIS A 469 -15.25 -15.56 17.62
C HIS A 469 -16.77 -15.74 17.63
N GLU A 470 -17.49 -14.97 18.44
CA GLU A 470 -18.96 -15.02 18.50
C GLU A 470 -19.63 -14.55 17.20
N VAL A 471 -19.10 -13.50 16.56
CA VAL A 471 -19.71 -12.91 15.36
C VAL A 471 -19.44 -13.72 14.10
N PHE A 472 -18.22 -14.25 13.94
CA PHE A 472 -17.78 -14.88 12.68
C PHE A 472 -17.55 -16.39 12.79
N ASP A 473 -17.84 -17.01 13.94
CA ASP A 473 -17.56 -18.42 14.23
C ASP A 473 -16.09 -18.77 13.94
N LEU A 474 -15.17 -17.92 14.43
CA LEU A 474 -13.75 -18.03 14.11
C LEU A 474 -13.10 -19.19 14.85
N GLU A 475 -12.74 -20.23 14.12
CA GLU A 475 -11.85 -21.26 14.65
C GLU A 475 -10.40 -20.73 14.67
N ILE A 476 -9.83 -20.61 15.87
CA ILE A 476 -8.43 -20.22 16.07
C ILE A 476 -7.60 -21.50 16.13
N SER A 477 -6.98 -21.84 15.01
CA SER A 477 -6.06 -22.97 14.91
C SER A 477 -4.84 -22.56 14.09
N PRO A 478 -3.79 -22.04 14.76
CA PRO A 478 -2.53 -21.72 14.10
C PRO A 478 -1.98 -22.91 13.31
N GLU A 479 -1.39 -22.65 12.14
CA GLU A 479 -0.73 -23.69 11.36
C GLU A 479 0.33 -24.38 12.25
N PRO A 480 0.38 -25.72 12.34
CA PRO A 480 1.23 -26.41 13.32
C PRO A 480 2.71 -26.04 13.24
N SER A 481 3.25 -25.91 12.03
CA SER A 481 4.66 -25.53 11.84
C SER A 481 4.91 -24.09 12.28
N TYR A 482 3.97 -23.19 11.97
CA TYR A 482 3.99 -21.80 12.42
C TYR A 482 3.95 -21.68 13.93
N ARG A 483 3.07 -22.46 14.57
CA ARG A 483 2.90 -22.48 16.02
C ARG A 483 4.19 -22.85 16.74
N ILE A 484 4.90 -23.87 16.24
CA ILE A 484 6.22 -24.26 16.80
C ILE A 484 7.18 -23.06 16.74
N LEU A 485 7.27 -22.38 15.59
CA LEU A 485 8.18 -21.26 15.42
C LEU A 485 7.81 -20.06 16.30
N VAL A 486 6.53 -19.71 16.39
CA VAL A 486 6.09 -18.59 17.23
C VAL A 486 6.29 -18.90 18.72
N GLU A 487 6.06 -20.14 19.16
CA GLU A 487 6.34 -20.56 20.54
C GLU A 487 7.83 -20.46 20.91
N MET A 488 8.74 -20.67 19.94
CA MET A 488 10.19 -20.48 20.08
C MET A 488 10.59 -19.00 20.18
N MET A 489 9.80 -18.06 19.64
CA MET A 489 10.05 -16.62 19.70
C MET A 489 9.73 -16.07 21.09
N GLN A 490 10.67 -16.22 22.03
CA GLN A 490 10.58 -15.66 23.37
C GLN A 490 10.95 -14.16 23.37
N PRO A 491 10.39 -13.34 24.28
CA PRO A 491 10.72 -11.93 24.39
C PRO A 491 12.22 -11.66 24.51
N ASP A 492 12.96 -12.46 25.28
CA ASP A 492 14.40 -12.29 25.47
C ASP A 492 15.19 -12.50 24.16
N LEU A 493 14.75 -13.46 23.33
CA LEU A 493 15.36 -13.76 22.03
C LEU A 493 15.17 -12.59 21.04
N LEU A 494 14.04 -11.90 21.14
CA LEU A 494 13.72 -10.72 20.32
C LEU A 494 14.19 -9.39 20.95
N GLN A 495 14.78 -9.42 22.16
CA GLN A 495 15.28 -8.25 22.89
C GLN A 495 16.80 -8.18 23.02
N ALA A 496 17.52 -9.29 22.82
CA ALA A 496 18.97 -9.26 22.81
C ALA A 496 19.45 -8.29 21.70
N GLY A 497 20.36 -7.38 22.04
CA GLY A 497 20.77 -6.25 21.20
C GLY A 497 20.35 -4.86 21.73
N SER A 498 19.37 -4.78 22.66
CA SER A 498 18.94 -3.50 23.27
C SER A 498 19.75 -3.04 24.49
N LYS A 499 20.56 -3.92 25.10
CA LYS A 499 21.32 -3.65 26.35
C LYS A 499 22.84 -3.58 26.16
N GLY A 500 23.33 -3.11 25.01
CA GLY A 500 24.79 -3.00 24.76
C GLY A 500 25.54 -4.33 24.73
N ASN A 501 24.88 -5.46 24.99
CA ASN A 501 25.40 -6.78 24.68
C ASN A 501 25.30 -6.97 23.17
N CYS A 502 26.44 -7.22 22.54
CA CYS A 502 26.48 -7.80 21.20
C CYS A 502 25.52 -8.99 21.19
N MET A 503 24.45 -8.90 20.39
CA MET A 503 23.77 -10.12 19.96
C MET A 503 24.86 -11.02 19.42
N ASP A 504 24.93 -12.26 19.94
CA ASP A 504 25.70 -13.29 19.29
C ASP A 504 25.21 -13.37 17.83
N GLU A 505 26.15 -13.30 16.89
CA GLU A 505 25.84 -13.30 15.45
C GLU A 505 25.03 -14.56 15.09
N GLU A 506 25.29 -15.68 15.76
CA GLU A 506 24.56 -16.94 15.60
C GLU A 506 23.10 -16.81 16.05
N VAL A 507 22.84 -16.12 17.16
CA VAL A 507 21.48 -15.89 17.67
C VAL A 507 20.71 -14.96 16.74
N SER A 508 21.35 -13.90 16.25
CA SER A 508 20.75 -12.99 15.27
C SER A 508 20.36 -13.70 13.97
N GLN A 509 21.26 -14.56 13.45
CA GLN A 509 20.99 -15.38 12.28
C GLN A 509 19.85 -16.37 12.52
N LEU A 510 19.78 -17.01 13.70
CA LEU A 510 18.70 -17.92 14.07
C LEU A 510 17.34 -17.20 14.11
N VAL A 511 17.29 -16.01 14.71
CA VAL A 511 16.08 -15.17 14.76
C VAL A 511 15.64 -14.81 13.35
N CYS A 512 16.54 -14.24 12.55
CA CYS A 512 16.25 -13.83 11.16
C CYS A 512 15.77 -15.02 10.31
N SER A 513 16.41 -16.19 10.45
CA SER A 513 16.03 -17.42 9.77
C SER A 513 14.63 -17.89 10.19
N THR A 514 14.32 -17.82 11.49
CA THR A 514 13.01 -18.19 12.02
C THR A 514 11.91 -17.26 11.51
N LEU A 515 12.12 -15.94 11.60
CA LEU A 515 11.20 -14.94 11.07
C LEU A 515 10.95 -15.11 9.56
N THR A 516 12.01 -15.41 8.80
CA THR A 516 11.92 -15.73 7.38
C THR A 516 11.07 -16.98 7.14
N LYS A 517 11.28 -18.04 7.93
CA LYS A 517 10.51 -19.27 7.81
C LYS A 517 9.03 -19.06 8.14
N MET A 518 8.72 -18.28 9.18
CA MET A 518 7.34 -17.86 9.49
C MET A 518 6.73 -17.09 8.31
N GLY A 519 7.49 -16.18 7.70
CA GLY A 519 7.10 -15.46 6.48
C GLY A 519 6.79 -16.40 5.31
N LYS A 520 7.60 -17.46 5.12
CA LYS A 520 7.37 -18.47 4.08
C LYS A 520 6.10 -19.28 4.31
N ILE A 521 5.76 -19.60 5.56
CA ILE A 521 4.51 -20.33 5.88
C ILE A 521 3.30 -19.48 5.51
N ARG A 522 3.30 -18.19 5.89
CA ARG A 522 2.24 -17.23 5.51
C ARG A 522 2.38 -16.65 4.10
N LYS A 523 3.41 -17.07 3.35
CA LYS A 523 3.75 -16.66 1.98
C LYS A 523 4.09 -15.18 1.76
N ALA A 524 4.34 -14.42 2.82
CA ALA A 524 4.77 -13.03 2.75
C ALA A 524 5.53 -12.65 4.02
N LEU A 525 6.50 -11.74 3.93
CA LEU A 525 7.12 -11.18 5.13
C LEU A 525 6.12 -10.35 5.93
N GLY A 526 5.28 -9.58 5.26
CA GLY A 526 4.24 -8.78 5.87
C GLY A 526 3.37 -8.04 4.88
#